data_AF-A0A401ZJ00-F1
#
_entry.id   AF-A0A401ZJ00-F1
#
_cell.length_a   1.000
_cell.length_b   1.000
_cell.length_c   1.000
_cell.angle_alpha   90.00
_cell.angle_beta   90.00
_cell.angle_gamma   90.00
#
_symmetry.space_group_name_H-M   'P 1'
#
loop_
_entity.id
_entity.type
_entity.pdbx_description
1 polymer ?
#
loop_
_entity_poly.entity_id
_entity_poly.type
_entity_poly.pdbx_seq_one_letter_code
_entity_poly.pdbx_strand_id
1 'polypeptide(L)'
;MRAQARGRRSCGGLQSRGKPGTYDLCCVSRKRKLGIGVEVEEGFLHCAKSIKRSKLWEQASWPDLAALPSIGQMFHDHTHIADKTAQQLDAYLEEDYQHLY
;
A
#
# COMPACT_ATOMS: atom_id res chain seq x y z
N MET A 1 16.95 -24.61 1.35
CA MET A 1 16.92 -25.93 2.01
C MET A 1 15.82 -25.91 3.07
N ARG A 2 15.02 -26.99 3.17
CA ARG A 2 13.76 -27.18 3.94
C ARG A 2 12.52 -26.89 3.09
N ALA A 3 11.82 -27.89 2.55
CA ALA A 3 11.08 -29.02 3.15
C ALA A 3 9.62 -28.65 3.48
N GLN A 4 8.73 -29.54 3.00
CA GLN A 4 7.31 -29.74 3.37
C GLN A 4 6.28 -28.90 2.61
N ALA A 5 5.08 -29.38 2.30
CA ALA A 5 4.44 -30.68 2.51
C ALA A 5 3.29 -30.85 1.50
N ARG A 6 2.91 -32.11 1.32
CA ARG A 6 1.98 -32.66 0.34
C ARG A 6 0.60 -32.03 0.43
N GLY A 7 0.00 -31.78 -0.74
CA GLY A 7 -1.39 -31.37 -0.86
C GLY A 7 -2.33 -32.36 -0.19
N ARG A 8 -3.19 -31.85 0.70
CA ARG A 8 -4.38 -32.56 1.16
C ARG A 8 -5.57 -31.97 0.42
N ARG A 9 -6.07 -32.70 -0.57
CA ARG A 9 -7.43 -32.50 -1.07
C ARG A 9 -8.38 -33.03 0.02
N SER A 10 -9.15 -32.12 0.61
CA SER A 10 -10.35 -32.47 1.37
C SER A 10 -11.53 -31.97 0.54
N CYS A 11 -12.22 -32.90 -0.12
CA CYS A 11 -13.52 -32.66 -0.70
C CYS A 11 -14.51 -32.27 0.41
N GLY A 12 -15.40 -31.31 0.12
CA GLY A 12 -16.65 -31.13 0.85
C GLY A 12 -16.68 -29.94 1.81
N GLY A 13 -17.48 -28.94 1.44
CA GLY A 13 -18.07 -27.95 2.35
C GLY A 13 -17.31 -26.63 2.40
N LEU A 14 -17.96 -25.57 1.92
CA LEU A 14 -17.61 -24.17 2.14
C LEU A 14 -17.53 -23.90 3.65
N GLN A 15 -16.38 -24.13 4.27
CA GLN A 15 -16.08 -23.68 5.61
C GLN A 15 -15.51 -22.28 5.48
N SER A 16 -16.33 -21.27 5.78
CA SER A 16 -15.82 -19.94 6.09
C SER A 16 -14.73 -20.11 7.15
N ARG A 17 -13.48 -19.80 6.80
CA ARG A 17 -12.35 -19.84 7.74
C ARG A 17 -12.40 -18.65 8.69
N GLY A 18 -13.54 -18.44 9.35
CA GLY A 18 -13.61 -17.56 10.50
C GLY A 18 -13.18 -18.34 11.73
N LYS A 19 -11.91 -18.22 12.15
CA LYS A 19 -11.52 -18.71 13.48
C LYS A 19 -12.40 -17.99 14.52
N PRO A 20 -13.17 -18.70 15.37
CA PRO A 20 -13.92 -18.04 16.43
C PRO A 20 -12.92 -17.56 17.49
N GLY A 21 -12.73 -16.24 17.61
CA GLY A 21 -11.95 -15.64 18.69
C GLY A 21 -11.15 -14.37 18.38
N THR A 22 -11.03 -13.93 17.13
CA THR A 22 -10.11 -12.81 16.78
C THR A 22 -10.67 -11.41 17.03
N TYR A 23 -11.98 -11.24 17.18
CA TYR A 23 -12.59 -9.90 17.32
C TYR A 23 -12.57 -9.33 18.74
N ASP A 24 -12.11 -10.09 19.75
CA ASP A 24 -12.18 -9.69 21.16
C ASP A 24 -10.87 -9.10 21.71
N LEU A 25 -9.74 -9.23 20.98
CA LEU A 25 -8.41 -8.86 21.49
C LEU A 25 -8.15 -7.35 21.65
N CYS A 26 -8.85 -6.50 20.89
CA CYS A 26 -8.69 -5.02 20.97
C CYS A 26 -9.49 -4.38 22.14
N CYS A 27 -10.09 -5.25 22.97
CA CYS A 27 -11.27 -5.17 23.82
C CYS A 27 -11.36 -4.52 25.19
N VAL A 28 -10.45 -3.69 25.69
CA VAL A 28 -10.35 -3.52 27.16
C VAL A 28 -11.59 -2.91 27.86
N SER A 29 -12.54 -2.25 27.18
CA SER A 29 -13.73 -1.70 27.87
C SER A 29 -14.99 -1.36 27.05
N ARG A 30 -14.95 -1.26 25.72
CA ARG A 30 -16.14 -0.86 24.92
C ARG A 30 -16.48 -1.84 23.80
N LYS A 31 -17.75 -2.26 23.71
CA LYS A 31 -18.26 -3.09 22.60
C LYS A 31 -18.27 -2.27 21.31
N ARG A 32 -17.54 -2.73 20.28
CA ARG A 32 -17.50 -2.09 18.95
C ARG A 32 -18.69 -2.58 18.12
N LYS A 33 -19.29 -1.67 17.35
CA LYS A 33 -20.44 -1.98 16.47
C LYS A 33 -20.02 -2.70 15.17
N LEU A 34 -18.75 -2.60 14.78
CA LEU A 34 -18.19 -3.18 13.56
C LEU A 34 -16.69 -3.44 13.74
N GLY A 35 -16.19 -4.52 13.14
CA GLY A 35 -14.76 -4.78 12.97
C GLY A 35 -14.48 -5.14 11.51
N ILE A 36 -13.43 -4.56 10.95
CA ILE A 36 -12.97 -4.86 9.57
C ILE A 36 -11.74 -5.76 9.70
N GLY A 37 -11.86 -6.99 9.22
CA GLY A 37 -10.72 -7.88 9.05
C GLY A 37 -10.12 -7.65 7.68
N VAL A 38 -8.81 -7.37 7.63
CA VAL A 38 -8.06 -7.24 6.37
C VAL A 38 -7.02 -8.35 6.33
N GLU A 39 -7.12 -9.22 5.34
CA GLU A 39 -6.05 -10.16 5.00
C GLU A 39 -5.06 -9.44 4.09
N VAL A 40 -3.82 -9.31 4.53
CA VAL A 40 -2.76 -8.64 3.78
C VAL A 40 -2.01 -9.71 3.01
N GLU A 41 -2.08 -9.68 1.67
CA GLU A 41 -1.36 -10.62 0.81
C GLU A 41 0.13 -10.25 0.67
N GLU A 42 0.42 -8.96 0.55
CA GLU A 42 1.78 -8.44 0.44
C GLU A 42 1.92 -7.10 1.20
N GLY A 43 3.08 -6.88 1.81
CA GLY A 43 3.38 -5.67 2.56
C GLY A 43 4.77 -5.15 2.21
N PHE A 44 4.84 -3.87 1.84
CA PHE A 44 6.10 -3.18 1.57
C PHE A 44 6.54 -2.37 2.79
N LEU A 45 7.85 -2.38 3.05
CA LEU A 45 8.43 -1.71 4.20
C LEU A 45 9.47 -0.69 3.75
N HIS A 46 9.20 0.57 4.06
CA HIS A 46 10.18 1.65 3.97
C HIS A 46 10.91 1.81 5.30
N CYS A 47 12.10 2.41 5.27
CA CYS A 47 12.83 2.71 6.49
C CYS A 47 11.97 3.60 7.42
N ALA A 48 11.79 3.21 8.69
CA ALA A 48 10.97 3.98 9.64
C ALA A 48 11.41 5.45 9.78
N LYS A 49 12.69 5.75 9.51
CA LYS A 49 13.21 7.12 9.52
C LYS A 49 12.62 7.99 8.40
N SER A 50 12.29 7.44 7.23
CA SER A 50 11.72 8.24 6.13
C SER A 50 10.34 8.75 6.50
N ILE A 51 9.47 7.87 6.99
CA ILE A 51 8.10 8.19 7.42
C ILE A 51 8.09 9.21 8.56
N LYS A 52 9.01 9.08 9.53
CA LYS A 52 9.13 10.04 10.62
C LYS A 52 9.62 11.41 10.14
N ARG A 53 10.60 11.45 9.24
CA ARG A 53 11.18 12.70 8.72
C ARG A 53 10.25 13.43 7.75
N SER A 54 9.47 12.69 6.96
CA SER A 54 8.48 13.27 6.04
C SER A 54 7.25 13.82 6.74
N LYS A 55 7.11 13.57 8.06
CA LYS A 55 5.92 13.94 8.85
C LYS A 55 4.63 13.47 8.19
N LEU A 56 4.67 12.28 7.56
CA LEU A 56 3.57 11.78 6.74
C LEU A 56 2.24 11.76 7.49
N TRP A 57 2.24 11.52 8.80
CA TRP A 57 1.01 11.44 9.60
C TRP A 57 0.56 12.78 10.22
N GLU A 58 1.31 13.87 10.01
CA GLU A 58 0.99 15.21 10.52
C GLU A 58 0.43 16.07 9.37
N GLN A 59 -0.88 15.97 9.11
CA GLN A 59 -1.55 16.67 7.99
C GLN A 59 -1.25 18.18 7.94
N ALA A 60 -1.16 18.84 9.10
CA ALA A 60 -0.84 20.27 9.19
C ALA A 60 0.55 20.65 8.66
N SER A 61 1.44 19.67 8.48
CA SER A 61 2.80 19.86 7.95
C SER A 61 2.91 19.62 6.45
N TRP A 62 1.85 19.14 5.80
CA TRP A 62 1.88 18.83 4.38
C TRP A 62 1.95 20.12 3.56
N PRO A 63 2.79 20.15 2.51
CA PRO A 63 2.83 21.27 1.59
C PRO A 63 1.51 21.35 0.81
N ASP A 64 1.23 22.54 0.27
CA ASP A 64 0.14 22.71 -0.70
C ASP A 64 0.42 21.87 -1.95
N LEU A 65 -0.53 21.00 -2.31
CA LEU A 65 -0.43 20.13 -3.46
C LEU A 65 -0.35 20.92 -4.77
N ALA A 66 -0.99 22.09 -4.84
CA ALA A 66 -0.93 22.94 -6.03
C ALA A 66 0.46 23.58 -6.23
N ALA A 67 1.27 23.64 -5.18
CA ALA A 67 2.63 24.18 -5.23
C ALA A 67 3.70 23.11 -5.56
N LEU A 68 3.32 21.82 -5.59
CA LEU A 68 4.24 20.74 -5.91
C LEU A 68 4.41 20.59 -7.43
N PRO A 69 5.64 20.27 -7.91
CA PRO A 69 5.84 19.90 -9.31
C PRO A 69 5.10 18.60 -9.63
N SER A 70 4.71 18.42 -10.89
CA SER A 70 4.19 17.13 -11.36
C SER A 70 5.26 16.04 -11.27
N ILE A 71 4.84 14.78 -11.23
CA ILE A 71 5.77 13.64 -11.16
C ILE A 71 6.66 13.63 -12.41
N GLY A 72 6.09 13.89 -13.59
CA GLY A 72 6.82 14.03 -14.83
C GLY A 72 7.86 15.16 -14.80
N GLN A 73 7.55 16.29 -14.17
CA GLN A 73 8.51 17.37 -13.95
C GLN A 73 9.64 16.95 -13.00
N MET A 74 9.30 16.29 -11.88
CA MET A 74 10.30 15.76 -10.95
C MET A 74 11.24 14.76 -11.63
N PHE A 75 10.70 13.85 -12.46
CA PHE A 75 11.50 12.88 -13.21
C PHE A 75 12.34 13.53 -14.29
N HIS A 76 11.78 14.46 -15.05
CA HIS A 76 12.52 15.21 -16.07
C HIS A 76 13.75 15.89 -15.45
N ASP A 77 13.55 16.60 -14.33
CA ASP A 77 14.61 17.33 -13.65
C ASP A 77 15.60 16.41 -12.93
N HIS A 78 15.17 15.23 -12.46
CA HIS A 78 16.05 14.27 -11.82
C HIS A 78 16.92 13.48 -12.81
N THR A 79 16.36 13.17 -13.98
CA THR A 79 17.01 12.28 -14.97
C THR A 79 17.68 13.02 -16.12
N HIS A 80 17.35 14.31 -16.33
CA HIS A 80 17.87 15.14 -17.42
C HIS A 80 17.70 14.49 -18.81
N ILE A 81 16.62 13.72 -19.02
CA ILE A 81 16.34 13.07 -20.30
C ILE A 81 15.95 14.13 -21.33
N ALA A 82 16.82 14.37 -22.31
CA ALA A 82 16.61 15.39 -23.33
C ALA A 82 15.45 15.08 -24.32
N ASP A 83 15.09 13.80 -24.45
CA ASP A 83 14.20 13.31 -25.51
C ASP A 83 12.71 13.31 -25.12
N LYS A 84 12.37 13.68 -23.88
CA LYS A 84 10.99 13.67 -23.38
C LYS A 84 10.71 14.92 -22.57
N THR A 85 9.58 15.56 -22.84
CA THR A 85 9.07 16.67 -22.02
C THR A 85 8.45 16.15 -20.72
N ALA A 86 8.36 16.99 -19.69
CA ALA A 86 7.70 16.67 -18.43
C ALA A 86 6.25 16.17 -18.64
N GLN A 87 5.51 16.78 -19.57
CA GLN A 87 4.13 16.41 -19.91
C GLN A 87 4.05 15.01 -20.56
N GLN A 88 5.01 14.65 -21.41
CA GLN A 88 5.08 13.31 -21.99
C GLN A 88 5.42 12.26 -20.94
N LEU A 89 6.22 12.61 -19.93
CA LEU A 89 6.51 11.73 -18.79
C LEU A 89 5.29 11.57 -17.88
N ASP A 90 4.55 12.65 -17.60
CA ASP A 90 3.30 12.59 -16.83
C ASP A 90 2.29 11.63 -17.49
N ALA A 91 2.07 11.77 -18.81
CA ALA A 91 1.14 10.90 -19.54
C ALA A 91 1.58 9.43 -19.53
N TYR A 92 2.88 9.18 -19.70
CA TYR A 92 3.46 7.84 -19.66
C TYR A 92 3.30 7.19 -18.28
N LEU A 93 3.57 7.94 -17.20
CA LEU A 93 3.47 7.42 -15.84
C LEU A 93 2.02 7.14 -15.42
N GLU A 94 1.08 7.98 -15.86
CA GLU A 94 -0.34 7.73 -15.61
C GLU A 94 -0.81 6.46 -16.30
N GLU A 95 -0.41 6.22 -17.55
CA GLU A 95 -0.71 4.98 -18.28
C GLU A 95 -0.14 3.75 -17.55
N ASP A 96 1.14 3.80 -17.13
CA ASP A 96 1.77 2.73 -16.37
C ASP A 96 1.02 2.43 -15.05
N TYR A 97 0.55 3.47 -14.33
CA TYR A 97 -0.21 3.32 -13.09
C TYR A 97 -1.56 2.63 -13.28
N GLN A 98 -2.24 2.85 -14.41
CA GLN A 98 -3.51 2.17 -14.72
C GLN A 98 -3.32 0.68 -15.07
N HIS A 99 -2.09 0.25 -15.36
CA HIS A 99 -1.76 -1.11 -15.81
C HIS A 99 -0.90 -1.91 -14.81
N LEU A 100 -0.79 -1.43 -13.56
CA LEU A 100 0.06 -2.05 -12.54
C LEU A 100 -0.45 -3.38 -11.97
N TYR A 101 -1.69 -3.78 -12.30
CA TYR A 101 -2.35 -5.04 -11.92
C TYR A 101 -3.34 -5.52 -13.00
#